data_AF-A0A8J9SBD7-F1
#
_entry.id   AF-A0A8J9SBD7-F1
#
_cell.length_a   1.000
_cell.length_b   1.000
_cell.length_c   1.000
_cell.angle_alpha   90.00
_cell.angle_beta   90.00
_cell.angle_gamma   90.00
#
_symmetry.space_group_name_H-M   'P 1'
#
loop_
_entity.id
_entity.type
_entity.pdbx_description
1 polymer ?
#
loop_
_entity_poly.entity_id
_entity_poly.type
_entity_poly.pdbx_seq_one_letter_code
_entity_poly.pdbx_strand_id
1 'polypeptide(L)'
;MSTRGDLDFLDDLRRKYPHQPTFLQAVEEMALALSDLFDGPDGDFYQRAFLAMAEPERIIAFRVSWMDDNGKIRFNRGWRVQFS
;
A
#
# COMPACT_ATOMS: atom_id res chain seq x y z
N MET A 1 18.81 -23.78 1.85
CA MET A 1 18.22 -22.62 1.14
C MET A 1 16.71 -22.73 1.23
N SER A 2 16.13 -22.36 2.37
CA SER A 2 14.67 -22.25 2.50
C SER A 2 14.37 -21.48 3.79
N THR A 3 13.94 -20.23 3.61
CA THR A 3 13.04 -19.40 4.45
C THR A 3 13.21 -17.95 4.01
N ARG A 4 12.83 -17.66 2.76
CA ARG A 4 12.16 -16.38 2.50
C ARG A 4 10.82 -16.61 3.19
N GLY A 5 10.51 -15.93 4.29
CA GLY A 5 9.22 -16.09 4.97
C GLY A 5 8.12 -16.01 3.92
N ASP A 6 7.27 -17.04 3.84
CA ASP A 6 6.24 -17.11 2.82
C ASP A 6 5.25 -15.98 3.10
N LEU A 7 5.40 -14.87 2.35
CA LEU A 7 4.54 -13.68 2.43
C LEU A 7 3.17 -13.93 1.75
N ASP A 8 2.69 -15.16 1.78
CA ASP A 8 1.44 -15.61 1.15
C ASP A 8 0.24 -14.83 1.72
N PHE A 9 0.34 -14.37 2.98
CA PHE A 9 -0.67 -13.52 3.60
C PHE A 9 -0.84 -12.15 2.90
N LEU A 10 0.10 -11.72 2.05
CA LEU A 10 0.00 -10.51 1.25
C LEU A 10 -0.76 -10.72 -0.08
N ASP A 11 -1.11 -11.95 -0.46
CA ASP A 11 -1.71 -12.23 -1.77
C ASP A 11 -3.05 -11.52 -1.98
N ASP A 12 -3.85 -11.40 -0.93
CA ASP A 12 -5.08 -10.62 -0.97
C ASP A 12 -4.82 -9.14 -1.25
N LEU A 13 -3.75 -8.58 -0.67
CA LEU A 13 -3.33 -7.20 -0.91
C LEU A 13 -2.83 -7.01 -2.35
N ARG A 14 -2.03 -7.94 -2.86
CA ARG A 14 -1.55 -7.95 -4.26
C ARG A 14 -2.71 -7.99 -5.25
N ARG A 15 -3.73 -8.80 -4.97
CA ARG A 15 -4.95 -8.93 -5.79
C ARG A 15 -5.82 -7.67 -5.73
N LYS A 16 -5.83 -6.95 -4.59
CA LYS A 16 -6.59 -5.72 -4.42
C LYS A 16 -5.93 -4.51 -5.09
N TYR A 17 -4.60 -4.44 -5.09
CA TYR A 17 -3.82 -3.33 -5.63
C TYR A 17 -2.86 -3.72 -6.77
N PRO A 18 -3.28 -4.51 -7.78
CA PRO A 18 -2.37 -5.03 -8.82
C PRO A 18 -1.79 -3.92 -9.69
N HIS A 19 -2.43 -2.76 -9.75
CA HIS A 19 -2.00 -1.60 -10.51
C HIS A 19 -1.06 -0.66 -9.74
N GLN A 20 -0.66 -1.02 -8.51
CA GLN A 20 0.18 -0.19 -7.65
C GLN A 20 1.49 -0.93 -7.29
N PRO A 21 2.38 -1.18 -8.27
CA PRO A 21 3.60 -1.97 -8.05
C PRO A 21 4.53 -1.36 -7.00
N THR A 22 4.67 -0.03 -6.98
CA THR A 22 5.52 0.66 -5.99
C THR A 22 4.97 0.54 -4.56
N PHE A 23 3.65 0.55 -4.41
CA PHE A 23 3.01 0.33 -3.10
C PHE A 23 3.24 -1.11 -2.63
N LEU A 24 2.97 -2.09 -3.49
CA LEU A 24 3.17 -3.50 -3.17
C LEU A 24 4.63 -3.79 -2.82
N GLN A 25 5.58 -3.25 -3.58
CA GLN A 25 7.00 -3.36 -3.28
C GLN A 25 7.34 -2.81 -1.89
N ALA A 26 6.86 -1.61 -1.56
CA ALA A 26 7.14 -0.99 -0.26
C ALA A 26 6.56 -1.82 0.91
N VAL A 27 5.36 -2.38 0.72
CA VAL A 27 4.72 -3.26 1.72
C VAL A 27 5.53 -4.56 1.88
N GLU A 28 5.97 -5.17 0.78
CA GLU A 28 6.78 -6.39 0.83
C GLU A 28 8.13 -6.16 1.49
N GLU A 29 8.83 -5.07 1.16
CA GLU A 29 10.11 -4.70 1.81
C GLU A 29 9.92 -4.50 3.32
N MET A 30 8.83 -3.84 3.72
CA MET A 30 8.50 -3.67 5.14
C MET A 30 8.14 -4.99 5.83
N ALA A 31 7.42 -5.88 5.14
CA ALA A 31 7.06 -7.18 5.66
C ALA A 31 8.30 -8.07 5.86
N LEU A 32 9.26 -8.02 4.93
CA LEU A 32 10.54 -8.71 5.06
C LEU A 32 11.36 -8.19 6.24
N ALA A 33 11.34 -6.88 6.50
CA ALA A 33 12.02 -6.31 7.65
C ALA A 33 11.40 -6.72 8.99
N LEU A 34 10.13 -7.18 8.99
CA LEU A 34 9.38 -7.62 10.16
C LEU A 34 9.17 -9.14 10.19
N SER A 35 9.88 -9.93 9.36
CA SER A 35 9.67 -11.37 9.25
C SER A 35 9.75 -12.10 10.58
N ASP A 36 10.71 -11.72 11.43
CA ASP A 36 10.91 -12.35 12.75
C ASP A 36 9.70 -12.16 13.68
N LEU A 37 8.94 -11.06 13.49
CA LEU A 37 7.70 -10.80 14.24
C LEU A 37 6.56 -11.69 13.75
N PHE A 38 6.53 -11.99 12.45
CA PHE A 38 5.51 -12.84 11.82
C PHE A 38 5.77 -14.33 12.03
N ASP A 39 7.01 -14.75 12.25
CA ASP A 39 7.38 -16.14 12.54
C ASP A 39 7.30 -16.47 14.05
N GLY A 40 6.99 -15.47 14.88
CA GLY A 40 6.83 -15.62 16.33
C GLY A 40 5.54 -16.33 16.75
N PRO A 41 5.38 -16.63 18.06
CA PRO A 41 4.20 -17.34 18.59
C PRO A 41 2.87 -16.60 18.34
N ASP A 42 2.91 -15.27 18.22
CA ASP A 42 1.77 -14.42 17.90
C ASP A 42 1.77 -13.95 16.43
N GLY A 43 2.48 -14.66 15.54
CA GLY A 43 2.70 -14.31 14.15
C GLY A 43 1.42 -13.98 13.38
N ASP A 44 0.39 -14.83 13.51
CA ASP A 44 -0.92 -14.63 12.89
C ASP A 44 -1.59 -13.30 13.28
N PHE A 45 -1.44 -12.89 14.55
CA PHE A 45 -1.98 -11.62 15.01
C PHE A 45 -1.24 -10.46 14.36
N TYR A 46 0.10 -10.50 14.33
CA TYR A 46 0.91 -9.46 13.74
C TYR A 46 0.74 -9.34 12.22
N GLN A 47 0.59 -10.46 11.51
CA GLN A 47 0.27 -10.46 10.08
C GLN A 47 -1.07 -9.75 9.81
N ARG A 48 -2.12 -10.05 10.60
CA ARG A 48 -3.42 -9.37 10.50
C ARG A 48 -3.35 -7.88 10.84
N ALA A 49 -2.61 -7.52 11.89
CA ALA A 49 -2.40 -6.12 12.27
C ALA A 49 -1.66 -5.35 11.18
N PHE A 50 -0.63 -5.96 10.58
CA PHE A 50 0.12 -5.40 9.47
C PHE A 50 -0.76 -5.16 8.23
N LEU A 51 -1.59 -6.14 7.86
CA LEU A 51 -2.56 -5.98 6.76
C LEU A 51 -3.56 -4.85 7.03
N ALA A 52 -4.03 -4.71 8.27
CA ALA A 52 -4.93 -3.61 8.65
C ALA A 52 -4.24 -2.25 8.54
N MET A 53 -2.97 -2.13 8.92
CA MET A 53 -2.19 -0.89 8.77
C MET A 53 -1.85 -0.57 7.32
N ALA A 54 -1.67 -1.59 6.46
CA ALA A 54 -1.41 -1.41 5.05
C ALA A 54 -2.64 -0.92 4.27
N GLU A 55 -3.83 -1.05 4.84
CA GLU A 55 -5.07 -0.53 4.26
C GLU A 55 -5.29 0.93 4.69
N PRO A 56 -5.34 1.89 3.76
CA PRO A 56 -5.55 3.29 4.12
C PRO A 56 -6.99 3.52 4.60
N GLU A 57 -7.15 4.30 5.67
CA GLU A 57 -8.47 4.68 6.18
C GLU A 57 -9.32 5.45 5.15
N ARG A 58 -8.68 6.34 4.38
CA ARG A 58 -9.37 7.12 3.35
C ARG A 58 -8.47 7.49 2.19
N ILE A 59 -8.99 7.31 0.98
CA ILE A 59 -8.40 7.82 -0.26
C ILE A 59 -9.36 8.84 -0.88
N ILE A 60 -8.89 10.06 -1.09
CA ILE A 60 -9.66 11.12 -1.75
C ILE A 60 -9.03 11.39 -3.12
N ALA A 61 -9.79 11.18 -4.18
CA ALA A 61 -9.43 11.55 -5.54
C ALA A 61 -10.28 12.74 -6.00
N PHE A 62 -9.65 13.78 -6.54
CA PHE A 62 -10.38 14.99 -6.96
C PHE A 62 -9.79 15.60 -8.23
N ARG A 63 -10.62 16.35 -8.96
CA ARG A 63 -10.21 17.06 -10.18
C ARG A 63 -9.67 18.44 -9.81
N VAL A 64 -8.45 18.75 -10.25
CA VAL A 64 -7.85 20.08 -10.17
C VAL A 64 -7.96 20.72 -11.54
N SER A 65 -8.74 21.80 -11.64
CA SER A 65 -8.91 22.57 -12.88
C SER A 65 -8.17 23.89 -12.73
N TRP A 66 -7.31 24.21 -13.68
CA TRP A 66 -6.49 25.43 -13.64
C TRP A 66 -6.27 25.96 -15.05
N MET A 67 -5.82 27.20 -15.18
CA MET A 67 -5.54 27.85 -16.46
C MET A 67 -4.04 28.04 -16.61
N ASP A 68 -3.48 27.63 -17.75
CA ASP A 68 -2.06 27.89 -18.06
C ASP A 68 -1.83 29.33 -18.53
N ASP A 69 -0.56 29.74 -18.63
CA ASP A 69 -0.17 31.10 -19.03
C ASP A 69 -0.66 31.49 -20.46
N ASN A 70 -1.04 30.51 -21.28
CA ASN A 70 -1.61 30.72 -22.62
C ASN A 70 -3.15 30.81 -22.59
N GLY A 71 -3.77 30.86 -21.41
CA GLY A 71 -5.21 30.93 -21.24
C GLY A 71 -5.95 29.60 -21.49
N LYS A 72 -5.24 28.47 -21.60
CA LYS A 72 -5.88 27.16 -21.83
C LYS A 72 -6.23 26.49 -20.52
N ILE A 73 -7.47 25.98 -20.43
CA ILE A 73 -7.93 25.20 -19.27
C ILE A 73 -7.25 23.82 -19.28
N ARG A 74 -6.66 23.46 -18.15
CA ARG A 74 -6.04 22.16 -17.88
C ARG A 74 -6.79 21.45 -16.76
N PHE A 75 -6.80 20.12 -16.85
CA PHE A 75 -7.38 19.24 -15.84
C PHE A 75 -6.33 18.24 -15.38
N ASN A 76 -6.11 18.18 -14.07
CA ASN A 76 -5.27 17.17 -13.42
C ASN A 76 -6.09 16.41 -12.38
N ARG A 77 -5.64 15.21 -12.03
CA ARG A 77 -6.19 14.44 -10.93
C ARG A 77 -5.28 14.60 -9.71
N GLY A 78 -5.83 15.15 -8.63
CA GLY A 78 -5.20 15.18 -7.32
C GLY A 78 -5.60 13.97 -6.49
N TRP A 79 -4.72 13.56 -5.58
CA TRP A 79 -4.94 12.47 -4.64
C TRP A 79 -4.52 12.92 -3.24
N ARG A 80 -5.30 12.53 -2.23
CA ARG A 80 -4.92 12.62 -0.81
C ARG A 80 -5.19 11.26 -0.18
N VAL A 81 -4.14 10.59 0.28
CA VAL A 81 -4.23 9.33 1.00
C VAL A 81 -4.05 9.62 2.49
N GLN A 82 -5.01 9.18 3.30
CA GLN A 82 -4.99 9.24 4.76
C GLN A 82 -4.83 7.81 5.26
N PHE A 83 -3.62 7.45 5.68
CA PHE A 83 -3.30 6.09 6.12
C PHE A 83 -3.64 5.83 7.59
N SER A 84 -3.57 6.85 8.44
CA SER A 84 -3.73 6.77 9.90
C SER A 84 -3.95 8.15 10.50
#